data_AF-A0A0J1IRC3-F1
#
_entry.id   AF-A0A0J1IRC3-F1
#
_cell.length_a   1.000
_cell.length_b   1.000
_cell.length_c   1.000
_cell.angle_alpha   90.00
_cell.angle_beta   90.00
_cell.angle_gamma   90.00
#
_symmetry.space_group_name_H-M   'P 1'
#
loop_
_entity.id
_entity.type
_entity.pdbx_description
1 polymer ?
#
loop_
_entity_poly.entity_id
_entity_poly.type
_entity_poly.pdbx_seq_one_letter_code
_entity_poly.pdbx_strand_id
1 'polypeptide(L)'
;MPRKDVEISEEVEKKEPTNMKKEEGEEDKLNRMLAAVMEYISDDEVEEIDIEYILDQTEGLRDWWNQYREKNRKRMEKEIKESLGELSLEELEKIREQIKAKQ
;
A
#
# COMPACT_ATOMS: atom_id res chain seq x y z
N MET A 1 32.91 19.38 63.37
CA MET A 1 33.80 19.30 62.19
C MET A 1 34.46 17.93 62.18
N PRO A 2 34.72 17.28 61.03
CA PRO A 2 34.29 17.56 59.66
C PRO A 2 33.49 16.38 59.04
N ARG A 3 32.48 16.68 58.21
CA ARG A 3 31.93 15.73 57.23
C ARG A 3 32.92 15.66 56.08
N LYS A 4 33.26 14.45 55.63
CA LYS A 4 34.03 14.23 54.41
C LYS A 4 33.09 13.54 53.46
N ASP A 5 32.61 14.33 52.50
CA ASP A 5 31.62 13.98 51.51
C ASP A 5 32.13 12.84 50.62
N VAL A 6 31.25 11.87 50.39
CA VAL A 6 31.45 10.81 49.41
C VAL A 6 31.16 11.42 48.05
N GLU A 7 32.21 11.71 47.29
CA GLU A 7 32.12 11.97 45.85
C GLU A 7 31.63 10.69 45.18
N ILE A 8 30.32 10.59 44.99
CA ILE A 8 29.73 9.67 44.01
C ILE A 8 30.00 10.32 42.66
N SER A 9 30.98 9.76 41.96
CA SER A 9 31.32 10.08 40.58
C SER A 9 30.07 9.93 39.70
N GLU A 10 29.49 11.06 39.31
CA GLU A 10 28.51 11.17 38.23
C GLU A 10 29.21 10.92 36.88
N GLU A 11 29.44 9.65 36.54
CA GLU A 11 29.49 9.24 35.14
C GLU A 11 28.08 8.88 34.71
N VAL A 12 27.25 9.90 34.52
CA VAL A 12 26.09 9.78 33.66
C VAL A 12 26.65 9.72 32.24
N GLU A 13 26.96 8.51 31.78
CA GLU A 13 27.03 8.20 30.35
C GLU A 13 25.75 8.76 29.72
N LYS A 14 25.87 9.94 29.09
CA LYS A 14 24.92 10.41 28.08
C LYS A 14 25.00 9.41 26.93
N LYS A 15 24.28 8.31 27.08
CA LYS A 15 23.87 7.49 25.95
C LYS A 15 22.93 8.37 25.15
N GLU A 16 23.50 8.98 24.11
CA GLU A 16 22.74 9.52 22.99
C GLU A 16 21.62 8.53 22.67
N PRO A 17 20.37 8.98 22.43
CA PRO A 17 19.39 8.08 21.84
C PRO A 17 19.96 7.68 20.50
N THR A 18 20.46 6.44 20.42
CA THR A 18 20.78 5.79 19.16
C THR A 18 19.52 5.91 18.33
N ASN A 19 19.59 6.78 17.32
CA ASN A 19 18.55 6.96 16.33
C ASN A 19 18.54 5.68 15.48
N MET A 20 18.04 4.60 16.08
CA MET A 20 17.65 3.41 15.36
C MET A 20 16.50 3.86 14.48
N LYS A 21 16.81 4.20 13.22
CA LYS A 21 15.81 4.23 12.17
C LYS A 21 15.15 2.86 12.20
N LYS A 22 14.01 2.75 12.88
CA LYS A 22 13.13 1.60 12.72
C LYS A 22 12.81 1.57 11.24
N GLU A 23 13.24 0.51 10.56
CA GLU A 23 12.73 0.23 9.24
C GLU A 23 11.21 0.17 9.36
N GLU A 24 10.54 1.07 8.65
CA GLU A 24 9.09 1.18 8.66
C GLU A 24 8.52 -0.13 8.09
N GLY A 25 7.70 -0.84 8.87
CA GLY A 25 7.14 -2.11 8.46
C GLY A 25 6.17 -1.94 7.28
N GLU A 26 5.89 -3.02 6.54
CA GLU A 26 4.90 -2.97 5.45
C GLU A 26 3.51 -2.52 5.94
N GLU A 27 3.12 -2.94 7.15
CA GLU A 27 1.87 -2.52 7.80
C GLU A 27 1.87 -1.01 8.11
N ASP A 28 2.97 -0.49 8.64
CA ASP A 28 3.12 0.94 8.93
C ASP A 28 3.04 1.78 7.64
N LYS A 29 3.70 1.31 6.58
CA LYS A 29 3.64 1.95 5.26
C LYS A 29 2.22 1.94 4.69
N LEU A 30 1.48 0.83 4.81
CA LEU A 30 0.08 0.73 4.39
C LEU A 30 -0.82 1.66 5.20
N ASN A 31 -0.66 1.69 6.53
CA ASN A 31 -1.41 2.58 7.41
C ASN A 31 -1.17 4.05 7.05
N ARG A 32 0.08 4.42 6.76
CA ARG A 32 0.45 5.78 6.33
C ARG A 32 -0.19 6.15 4.99
N MET A 33 -0.15 5.25 3.99
CA MET A 33 -0.81 5.48 2.70
C MET A 33 -2.33 5.60 2.87
N LEU A 34 -2.96 4.75 3.68
CA LEU A 34 -4.39 4.82 3.97
C LEU A 34 -4.75 6.15 4.65
N ALA A 35 -3.95 6.59 5.63
CA ALA A 35 -4.17 7.86 6.32
C ALA A 35 -4.14 9.04 5.33
N ALA A 36 -3.15 9.10 4.45
CA ALA A 36 -3.04 10.15 3.43
C ALA A 36 -4.24 10.17 2.46
N VAL A 37 -4.72 9.00 2.04
CA VAL A 37 -5.91 8.89 1.19
C VAL A 37 -7.16 9.36 1.94
N MET A 38 -7.32 8.97 3.21
CA MET A 38 -8.47 9.39 4.03
C MET A 38 -8.45 10.88 4.30
N GLU A 39 -7.28 11.47 4.57
CA GLU A 39 -7.11 12.91 4.78
C GLU A 39 -7.61 13.69 3.56
N TYR A 40 -7.17 13.31 2.36
CA TYR A 40 -7.62 13.95 1.12
C TYR A 40 -9.14 13.79 0.87
N ILE A 41 -9.70 12.60 1.08
CA ILE A 41 -11.13 12.35 0.84
C ILE A 41 -12.02 13.03 1.90
N SER A 42 -11.48 13.26 3.11
CA SER A 42 -12.18 13.94 4.19
C SER A 42 -12.14 15.47 4.10
N ASP A 43 -11.40 16.01 3.15
CA ASP A 43 -11.33 17.45 2.92
C ASP A 43 -12.65 17.94 2.31
N ASP A 44 -13.41 18.71 3.08
CA ASP A 44 -14.72 19.26 2.69
C ASP A 44 -14.61 20.24 1.49
N GLU A 45 -13.41 20.71 1.14
CA GLU A 45 -13.16 21.52 -0.06
C GLU A 45 -13.05 20.68 -1.35
N VAL A 46 -12.86 19.37 -1.24
CA VAL A 46 -12.74 18.46 -2.38
C VAL A 46 -14.14 18.05 -2.87
N GLU A 47 -14.64 18.75 -3.89
CA GLU A 47 -15.93 18.43 -4.53
C GLU A 47 -15.86 17.18 -5.43
N GLU A 48 -14.71 16.96 -6.07
CA GLU A 48 -14.47 15.83 -6.97
C GLU A 48 -13.13 15.15 -6.64
N ILE A 49 -13.17 13.83 -6.49
CA ILE A 49 -11.98 13.03 -6.18
C ILE A 49 -11.09 12.94 -7.42
N ASP A 50 -9.92 13.57 -7.37
CA ASP A 50 -8.85 13.37 -8.35
C ASP A 50 -7.94 12.21 -7.92
N ILE A 51 -8.14 11.05 -8.54
CA ILE A 51 -7.37 9.85 -8.24
C ILE A 51 -5.89 10.01 -8.63
N GLU A 52 -5.58 10.72 -9.71
CA GLU A 52 -4.19 10.89 -10.14
C GLU A 52 -3.42 11.77 -9.15
N TYR A 53 -4.08 12.80 -8.62
CA TYR A 53 -3.52 13.60 -7.53
C TYR A 53 -3.21 12.75 -6.28
N ILE A 54 -4.15 11.92 -5.83
CA ILE A 54 -3.94 11.05 -4.65
C ILE A 54 -2.75 10.10 -4.87
N LEU A 55 -2.67 9.49 -6.05
CA LEU A 55 -1.59 8.56 -6.40
C LEU A 55 -0.22 9.24 -6.43
N ASP A 56 -0.16 10.51 -6.83
CA ASP A 56 1.08 11.28 -6.93
C ASP A 56 1.49 11.93 -5.60
N GLN A 57 0.53 12.33 -4.76
CA GLN A 57 0.81 12.92 -3.44
C GLN A 57 1.04 11.89 -2.33
N THR A 58 0.58 10.65 -2.52
CA THR A 58 0.76 9.59 -1.50
C THR A 58 1.97 8.72 -1.82
N GLU A 59 3.07 8.92 -1.08
CA GLU A 59 4.31 8.19 -1.28
C GLU A 59 4.10 6.67 -1.24
N GLY A 60 4.44 5.99 -2.35
CA GLY A 60 4.38 4.54 -2.50
C GLY A 60 3.02 3.99 -2.97
N LEU A 61 1.97 4.82 -3.03
CA LEU A 61 0.64 4.36 -3.39
C LEU A 61 0.55 3.96 -4.87
N ARG A 62 1.17 4.74 -5.78
CA ARG A 62 1.21 4.41 -7.21
C ARG A 62 1.87 3.06 -7.49
N ASP A 63 3.01 2.81 -6.85
CA ASP A 63 3.72 1.53 -7.01
C ASP A 63 2.91 0.36 -6.46
N TRP A 64 2.35 0.52 -5.27
CA TRP A 64 1.47 -0.48 -4.67
C TRP A 64 0.27 -0.78 -5.58
N TRP A 65 -0.36 0.27 -6.12
CA TRP A 65 -1.52 0.14 -7.01
C TRP A 65 -1.17 -0.59 -8.31
N ASN A 66 -0.04 -0.27 -8.92
CA ASN A 66 0.46 -0.96 -10.11
C ASN A 66 0.69 -2.45 -9.85
N GLN A 67 1.32 -2.79 -8.73
CA GLN A 67 1.54 -4.18 -8.35
C GLN A 67 0.22 -4.92 -8.10
N TYR A 68 -0.74 -4.28 -7.42
CA TYR A 68 -2.06 -4.86 -7.20
C TYR A 68 -2.80 -5.11 -8.51
N ARG A 69 -2.83 -4.13 -9.43
CA ARG A 69 -3.44 -4.25 -10.75
C ARG A 69 -2.89 -5.43 -11.53
N GLU A 70 -1.56 -5.61 -11.51
CA GLU A 70 -0.90 -6.72 -12.19
C GLU A 70 -1.27 -8.07 -11.58
N LYS A 71 -1.23 -8.19 -10.24
CA LYS A 71 -1.65 -9.42 -9.53
C LYS A 71 -3.11 -9.74 -9.83
N ASN A 72 -3.99 -8.74 -9.80
CA ASN A 72 -5.41 -8.91 -10.06
C ASN A 72 -5.67 -9.31 -11.51
N ARG A 73 -4.95 -8.74 -12.49
CA ARG A 73 -5.02 -9.17 -13.89
C ARG A 73 -4.69 -10.65 -14.04
N LYS A 74 -3.59 -11.11 -13.43
CA LYS A 74 -3.20 -12.52 -13.48
C LYS A 74 -4.24 -13.43 -12.81
N ARG A 75 -4.80 -12.99 -11.69
CA ARG A 75 -5.87 -13.71 -10.99
C ARG A 75 -7.10 -13.86 -11.89
N MET A 76 -7.59 -12.77 -12.46
CA MET A 76 -8.73 -12.80 -13.38
C MET A 76 -8.44 -13.66 -14.62
N GLU A 77 -7.25 -13.58 -15.20
CA GLU A 77 -6.87 -14.43 -16.35
C GLU A 77 -6.95 -15.92 -15.99
N LYS A 78 -6.49 -16.29 -14.80
CA LYS A 78 -6.58 -17.66 -14.30
C LYS A 78 -8.04 -18.09 -14.09
N GLU A 79 -8.83 -17.28 -13.39
CA GLU A 79 -10.26 -17.54 -13.15
C GLU A 79 -11.04 -17.70 -14.48
N ILE A 80 -10.74 -16.87 -15.48
CA ILE A 80 -11.32 -16.98 -16.83
C ILE A 80 -10.90 -18.30 -17.49
N LYS A 81 -9.62 -18.66 -17.48
CA LYS A 81 -9.15 -19.93 -18.09
C LYS A 81 -9.81 -21.14 -17.45
N GLU A 82 -9.94 -21.15 -16.14
CA GLU A 82 -10.63 -22.21 -15.40
C GLU A 82 -12.10 -22.27 -15.81
N SER A 83 -12.81 -21.13 -15.80
CA SER A 83 -14.22 -21.05 -16.18
C SER A 83 -14.48 -21.47 -17.63
N LEU A 84 -13.60 -21.09 -18.56
CA LEU A 84 -13.71 -21.46 -19.98
C LEU A 84 -13.44 -22.94 -20.22
N GLY A 85 -12.62 -23.59 -19.37
CA GLY A 85 -12.32 -25.02 -19.49
C GLY A 85 -13.54 -25.93 -19.22
N GLU A 86 -14.53 -25.42 -18.50
CA GLU A 86 -15.75 -26.15 -18.15
C GLU A 86 -16.88 -25.99 -19.19
N LEU A 87 -16.72 -25.07 -20.15
CA LEU A 87 -17.74 -24.77 -21.15
C LEU A 87 -17.72 -25.75 -22.32
N SER A 88 -18.89 -25.95 -22.93
CA SER A 88 -19.02 -26.70 -24.17
C SER A 88 -18.46 -25.93 -25.37
N LEU A 89 -18.17 -26.65 -26.46
CA LEU A 89 -17.67 -26.05 -27.70
C LEU A 89 -18.62 -24.98 -28.27
N GLU A 90 -19.93 -25.22 -28.21
CA GLU A 90 -20.94 -24.28 -28.71
C GLU A 90 -20.96 -22.97 -27.89
N GLU A 91 -20.80 -23.08 -26.57
CA GLU A 91 -20.73 -21.91 -25.68
C GLU A 91 -19.44 -21.11 -25.91
N LEU A 92 -18.31 -21.80 -26.09
CA LEU A 92 -17.04 -21.16 -26.46
C LEU A 92 -17.12 -20.47 -27.83
N GLU A 93 -17.85 -21.03 -28.78
CA GLU A 93 -18.05 -20.44 -30.10
C GLU A 93 -18.92 -19.17 -30.03
N LYS A 94 -20.00 -19.18 -29.24
CA LYS A 94 -20.81 -17.98 -28.94
C LYS A 94 -19.98 -16.86 -28.32
N ILE A 95 -19.11 -17.18 -27.35
CA ILE A 95 -18.20 -16.21 -26.72
C ILE A 95 -17.24 -15.63 -27.77
N ARG A 96 -16.67 -16.47 -28.64
CA ARG A 96 -15.76 -16.04 -29.70
C ARG A 96 -16.43 -15.07 -30.68
N GLU A 97 -17.67 -15.33 -31.07
CA GLU A 97 -18.43 -14.44 -31.95
C GLU A 97 -18.71 -13.08 -31.31
N GLN A 98 -19.09 -13.06 -30.03
CA GLN A 98 -19.31 -11.81 -29.28
C GLN A 98 -18.04 -10.95 -29.17
N ILE A 99 -16.87 -11.58 -29.04
CA ILE A 99 -15.58 -10.87 -29.01
C ILE A 99 -15.27 -10.27 -30.38
N LYS A 100 -15.44 -11.03 -31.46
CA LYS A 100 -15.22 -10.54 -32.83
C LYS A 100 -16.12 -9.37 -33.20
N ALA A 101 -17.37 -9.36 -32.72
CA ALA A 101 -18.31 -8.28 -33.02
C ALA A 101 -17.99 -6.95 -32.32
N LYS A 102 -17.13 -6.96 -31.30
CA LYS A 102 -16.69 -5.75 -30.57
C LYS A 102 -15.38 -5.16 -31.10
N GLN A 103 -14.69 -5.86 -32.01
CA GLN A 103 -13.50 -5.38 -32.71
C GLN A 103 -13.88 -4.78 -34.05
#